data_AF-A0A0W1L589-F1
#
_entry.id   AF-A0A0W1L589-F1
#
_cell.length_a   1.000
_cell.length_b   1.000
_cell.length_c   1.000
_cell.angle_alpha   90.00
_cell.angle_beta   90.00
_cell.angle_gamma   90.00
#
_symmetry.space_group_name_H-M   'P 1'
#
loop_
_entity.id
_entity.type
_entity.pdbx_description
1 polymer ?
#
loop_
_entity_poly.entity_id
_entity_poly.type
_entity_poly.pdbx_seq_one_letter_code
_entity_poly.pdbx_strand_id
1 'polypeptide(L)'
;MKAQLFLAATLLVSSSVSAQSNTYFSQDNSIESKLCVLSANEGFSAARKLAAKHNVYLSRFSQSIMCNGQDIRDIAKKDSTNNIIENKVEVFAKDAQQETQLCMTALKQGLAPVRQKIGNLNSLKCNGQKVTDFVKRYQNAAI
;
A
#
# COMPACT_ATOMS: atom_id res chain seq x y z
N MET A 1 -44.38 6.45 52.79
CA MET A 1 -43.80 5.12 52.48
C MET A 1 -44.31 4.74 51.10
N LYS A 2 -43.57 4.31 50.08
CA LYS A 2 -42.15 4.06 49.77
C LYS A 2 -42.14 4.16 48.23
N ALA A 3 -41.35 5.05 47.64
CA ALA A 3 -41.18 5.08 46.18
C ALA A 3 -40.15 4.00 45.81
N GLN A 4 -40.57 2.98 45.05
CA GLN A 4 -39.66 1.96 44.53
C GLN A 4 -39.18 2.37 43.15
N LEU A 5 -37.91 2.79 43.07
CA LEU A 5 -37.19 2.99 41.82
C LEU A 5 -36.64 1.64 41.37
N PHE A 6 -37.20 1.09 40.29
CA PHE A 6 -36.60 -0.04 39.57
C PHE A 6 -35.54 0.50 38.61
N LEU A 7 -34.27 0.29 38.93
CA LEU A 7 -33.16 0.50 38.00
C LEU A 7 -33.13 -0.70 37.03
N ALA A 8 -33.54 -0.48 35.79
CA ALA A 8 -33.35 -1.45 34.71
C ALA A 8 -31.93 -1.26 34.14
N ALA A 9 -31.01 -2.18 34.46
CA ALA A 9 -29.69 -2.23 33.85
C ALA A 9 -29.79 -2.83 32.43
N THR A 10 -29.64 -2.00 31.41
CA THR A 10 -29.58 -2.44 30.01
C THR A 10 -28.19 -3.02 29.73
N LEU A 11 -28.11 -4.35 29.59
CA LEU A 11 -26.92 -5.03 29.10
C LEU A 11 -26.75 -4.73 27.61
N LEU A 12 -25.80 -3.84 27.28
CA LEU A 12 -25.35 -3.60 25.91
C LEU A 12 -24.51 -4.80 25.45
N VAL A 13 -25.14 -5.74 24.75
CA VAL A 13 -24.43 -6.82 24.05
C VAL A 13 -23.79 -6.20 22.79
N SER A 14 -22.50 -5.91 22.85
CA SER A 14 -21.73 -5.52 21.67
C SER A 14 -21.54 -6.76 20.79
N SER A 15 -22.33 -6.88 19.72
CA SER A 15 -22.06 -7.87 18.67
C SER A 15 -20.80 -7.45 17.91
N SER A 16 -19.68 -8.10 18.21
CA SER A 16 -18.51 -8.04 17.33
C SER A 16 -18.87 -8.83 16.07
N VAL A 17 -19.23 -8.11 15.00
CA VAL A 17 -19.30 -8.70 13.66
C VAL A 17 -17.87 -9.07 13.27
N SER A 18 -17.50 -10.31 13.52
CA SER A 18 -16.33 -10.91 12.89
C SER A 18 -16.62 -10.97 11.39
N ALA A 19 -15.98 -10.11 10.61
CA ALA A 19 -16.02 -10.20 9.17
C ALA A 19 -15.40 -11.54 8.75
N GLN A 20 -16.24 -12.54 8.48
CA GLN A 20 -15.83 -13.81 7.90
C GLN A 20 -15.12 -13.51 6.59
N SER A 21 -13.81 -13.75 6.50
CA SER A 21 -13.12 -13.71 5.22
C SER A 21 -13.68 -14.85 4.38
N ASN A 22 -14.62 -14.56 3.49
CA ASN A 22 -15.17 -15.55 2.58
C ASN A 22 -14.03 -16.02 1.66
N THR A 23 -13.44 -17.18 1.97
CA THR A 23 -12.41 -17.79 1.14
C THR A 23 -13.07 -18.29 -0.14
N TYR A 24 -12.74 -17.67 -1.28
CA TYR A 24 -13.20 -18.15 -2.57
C TYR A 24 -12.53 -19.49 -2.90
N PHE A 25 -13.30 -20.45 -3.39
CA PHE A 25 -12.82 -21.74 -3.88
C PHE A 25 -13.31 -21.97 -5.32
N SER A 26 -12.57 -22.81 -6.06
CA SER A 26 -12.88 -23.10 -7.46
C SER A 26 -14.03 -24.10 -7.51
N GLN A 27 -15.11 -23.78 -8.21
CA GLN A 27 -16.20 -24.73 -8.45
C GLN A 27 -15.84 -25.78 -9.52
N ASP A 28 -15.01 -25.38 -10.48
CA ASP A 28 -14.55 -26.21 -11.58
C ASP A 28 -13.07 -25.95 -11.92
N ASN A 29 -12.58 -26.58 -13.00
CA ASN A 29 -11.21 -26.43 -13.47
C ASN A 29 -11.02 -25.34 -14.55
N SER A 30 -12.05 -24.52 -14.80
CA SER A 30 -11.99 -23.45 -15.80
C SER A 30 -10.95 -22.39 -15.42
N ILE A 31 -10.45 -21.66 -16.42
CA ILE A 31 -9.50 -20.59 -16.15
C ILE A 31 -10.20 -19.45 -15.41
N GLU A 32 -11.46 -19.18 -15.73
CA GLU A 32 -12.32 -18.17 -15.12
C GLU A 32 -12.48 -18.42 -13.62
N SER A 33 -12.80 -19.65 -13.19
CA SER A 33 -12.89 -20.01 -11.77
C SER A 33 -11.56 -19.80 -11.05
N LYS A 34 -10.44 -20.18 -11.66
CA LYS A 34 -9.10 -19.95 -11.10
C LYS A 34 -8.79 -18.46 -10.96
N LEU A 35 -9.19 -17.65 -11.93
CA LEU A 35 -9.01 -16.19 -11.89
C LEU A 35 -9.84 -15.54 -10.78
N CYS A 36 -11.08 -15.98 -10.57
CA CYS A 36 -11.94 -15.51 -9.48
C CYS A 36 -11.35 -15.83 -8.10
N VAL A 37 -10.90 -17.08 -7.90
CA VAL A 37 -10.23 -17.52 -6.67
C VAL A 37 -8.96 -16.72 -6.42
N LEU A 38 -8.13 -16.56 -7.46
CA LEU A 38 -6.87 -15.83 -7.35
C LEU A 38 -7.09 -14.34 -7.05
N SER A 39 -8.09 -13.71 -7.68
CA SER A 39 -8.44 -12.31 -7.40
C SER A 39 -8.89 -12.12 -5.95
N ALA A 40 -9.77 -12.98 -5.46
CA ALA A 40 -10.33 -12.89 -4.11
C ALA A 40 -9.33 -13.21 -2.99
N ASN A 41 -8.35 -14.08 -3.23
CA ASN A 41 -7.42 -14.52 -2.20
C ASN A 41 -6.06 -13.80 -2.26
N GLU A 42 -5.61 -13.42 -3.46
CA GLU A 42 -4.29 -12.84 -3.72
C GLU A 42 -4.33 -11.46 -4.42
N GLY A 43 -5.52 -10.96 -4.78
CA GLY A 43 -5.71 -9.65 -5.36
C GLY A 43 -5.76 -9.62 -6.90
N PHE A 44 -6.30 -8.53 -7.44
CA PHE A 44 -6.57 -8.37 -8.88
C PHE A 44 -5.29 -8.44 -9.74
N SER A 45 -4.16 -8.00 -9.18
CA SER A 45 -2.86 -8.05 -9.86
C SER A 45 -2.39 -9.49 -10.10
N ALA A 46 -2.61 -10.41 -9.16
CA ALA A 46 -2.28 -11.82 -9.29
C ALA A 46 -3.15 -12.48 -10.38
N ALA A 47 -4.47 -12.22 -10.34
CA ALA A 47 -5.39 -12.67 -11.38
C ALA A 47 -4.96 -12.22 -12.78
N ARG A 48 -4.57 -10.94 -12.96
CA ARG A 48 -4.07 -10.42 -14.25
C ARG A 48 -2.83 -11.14 -14.76
N LYS A 49 -1.89 -11.52 -13.88
CA LYS A 49 -0.68 -12.26 -14.27
C LYS A 49 -1.03 -13.64 -14.82
N LEU A 50 -1.96 -14.35 -14.16
CA LEU A 50 -2.43 -15.64 -14.65
C LEU A 50 -3.21 -15.49 -15.96
N ALA A 51 -4.12 -14.51 -16.05
CA ALA A 51 -4.92 -14.27 -17.23
C ALA A 51 -4.05 -14.04 -18.48
N ALA A 52 -2.98 -13.25 -18.35
CA ALA A 52 -2.03 -13.01 -19.44
C ALA A 52 -1.34 -14.29 -19.94
N LYS A 53 -1.01 -15.23 -19.06
CA LYS A 53 -0.42 -16.54 -19.45
C LYS A 53 -1.39 -17.41 -20.26
N HIS A 54 -2.68 -17.17 -20.11
CA HIS A 54 -3.76 -17.91 -20.77
C HIS A 54 -4.44 -17.11 -21.88
N ASN A 55 -3.85 -16.00 -22.33
CA ASN A 55 -4.41 -15.11 -23.36
C ASN A 55 -5.81 -14.55 -23.02
N VAL A 56 -6.12 -14.41 -21.72
CA VAL A 56 -7.36 -13.80 -21.22
C VAL A 56 -7.10 -12.35 -20.85
N TYR A 57 -7.91 -11.42 -21.39
CA TYR A 57 -7.80 -10.01 -21.07
C TYR A 57 -8.69 -9.63 -19.87
N LEU A 58 -8.06 -9.18 -18.79
CA LEU A 58 -8.75 -8.63 -17.62
C LEU A 58 -8.59 -7.12 -17.56
N SER A 59 -9.63 -6.37 -17.93
CA SER A 59 -9.60 -4.91 -17.92
C SER A 59 -9.52 -4.36 -16.49
N ARG A 60 -8.71 -3.31 -16.29
CA ARG A 60 -8.69 -2.56 -15.02
C ARG A 60 -9.88 -1.62 -14.89
N PHE A 61 -10.41 -1.17 -16.01
CA PHE A 61 -11.32 -0.03 -16.07
C PHE A 61 -12.75 -0.44 -16.42
N SER A 62 -12.91 -1.56 -17.13
CA SER A 62 -14.20 -2.08 -17.56
C SER A 62 -14.44 -3.47 -17.01
N GLN A 63 -15.71 -3.86 -17.04
CA GLN A 63 -16.14 -5.21 -16.69
C GLN A 63 -15.44 -6.25 -17.58
N SER A 64 -15.02 -7.38 -17.01
CA SER A 64 -14.34 -8.45 -17.76
C SER A 64 -14.81 -9.84 -17.38
N ILE A 65 -14.60 -10.27 -16.12
CA ILE A 65 -15.06 -11.57 -15.61
C ILE A 65 -16.00 -11.37 -14.44
N MET A 66 -17.15 -12.05 -14.48
CA MET A 66 -18.11 -12.14 -13.38
C MET A 66 -17.84 -13.38 -12.53
N CYS A 67 -17.56 -13.13 -11.26
CA CYS A 67 -17.37 -14.15 -10.23
C CYS A 67 -18.63 -14.17 -9.36
N ASN A 68 -19.48 -15.19 -9.52
CA ASN A 68 -20.76 -15.29 -8.81
C ASN A 68 -21.65 -14.03 -8.96
N GLY A 69 -21.65 -13.43 -10.16
CA GLY A 69 -22.41 -12.22 -10.46
C GLY A 69 -21.77 -10.91 -9.98
N GLN A 70 -20.58 -10.95 -9.37
CA GLN A 70 -19.80 -9.77 -8.99
C GLN A 70 -18.59 -9.58 -9.91
N ASP A 71 -18.18 -8.33 -10.14
CA ASP A 71 -16.98 -8.08 -10.92
C ASP A 71 -15.73 -8.63 -10.22
N ILE A 72 -14.87 -9.29 -10.98
CA ILE A 72 -13.58 -9.82 -10.50
C ILE A 72 -12.73 -8.74 -9.78
N ARG A 73 -12.91 -7.46 -10.12
CA ARG A 73 -12.26 -6.31 -9.46
C ARG A 73 -12.88 -5.98 -8.11
N ASP A 74 -14.19 -6.17 -7.97
CA ASP A 74 -14.94 -5.83 -6.75
C ASP A 74 -14.73 -6.87 -5.65
N ILE A 75 -14.49 -8.12 -6.04
CA ILE A 75 -14.18 -9.21 -5.12
C ILE A 75 -12.69 -9.31 -4.80
N ALA A 76 -11.86 -8.53 -5.51
CA ALA A 76 -10.43 -8.62 -5.35
C ALA A 76 -10.07 -8.33 -3.90
N LYS A 77 -9.23 -9.19 -3.29
CA LYS A 77 -8.61 -8.84 -2.02
C LYS A 77 -7.98 -7.49 -2.23
N LYS A 78 -8.33 -6.50 -1.40
CA LYS A 78 -7.56 -5.27 -1.33
C LYS A 78 -6.13 -5.76 -1.12
N ASP A 79 -5.27 -5.53 -2.11
CA ASP A 79 -3.84 -5.74 -1.98
C ASP A 79 -3.51 -5.03 -0.66
N SER A 80 -3.38 -5.80 0.42
CA SER A 80 -2.85 -5.29 1.67
C SER A 80 -1.48 -4.92 1.20
N THR A 81 -1.33 -3.62 0.96
CA THR A 81 -0.19 -2.95 0.33
C THR A 81 0.98 -3.87 0.46
N ASN A 82 1.55 -4.31 -0.68
CA ASN A 82 2.81 -5.04 -0.75
C ASN A 82 3.50 -4.85 0.59
N ASN A 83 3.70 -5.92 1.37
CA ASN A 83 4.75 -5.86 2.38
C ASN A 83 6.02 -5.59 1.57
N ILE A 84 6.22 -4.31 1.22
CA ILE A 84 7.51 -3.70 1.02
C ILE A 84 8.08 -3.98 2.39
N ILE A 85 8.80 -5.09 2.46
CA ILE A 85 9.90 -5.19 3.39
C ILE A 85 10.64 -3.89 3.10
N GLU A 86 10.43 -2.88 3.94
CA GLU A 86 11.17 -1.65 3.88
C GLU A 86 12.59 -2.08 4.14
N ASN A 87 13.30 -2.43 3.06
CA ASN A 87 14.73 -2.58 3.09
C ASN A 87 15.21 -1.19 3.42
N LYS A 88 15.39 -0.96 4.72
CA LYS A 88 15.81 0.31 5.28
C LYS A 88 17.25 0.51 4.83
N VAL A 89 17.41 1.16 3.69
CA VAL A 89 18.73 1.50 3.18
C VAL A 89 19.31 2.55 4.12
N GLU A 90 20.51 2.32 4.63
CA GLU A 90 21.19 3.29 5.47
C GLU A 90 22.06 4.21 4.61
N VAL A 91 21.99 5.52 4.84
CA VAL A 91 22.75 6.52 4.07
C VAL A 91 23.67 7.30 5.01
N PHE A 92 24.94 7.41 4.65
CA PHE A 92 25.96 8.09 5.46
C PHE A 92 26.66 9.21 4.69
N ALA A 93 27.15 10.20 5.43
CA ALA A 93 28.03 11.24 4.88
C ALA A 93 29.41 10.65 4.59
N LYS A 94 29.89 10.80 3.35
CA LYS A 94 31.27 10.39 2.99
C LYS A 94 32.32 11.35 3.57
N ASP A 95 31.97 12.62 3.71
CA ASP A 95 32.87 13.69 4.14
C ASP A 95 32.09 14.84 4.81
N ALA A 96 32.84 15.84 5.30
CA ALA A 96 32.31 17.02 5.97
C ALA A 96 32.03 18.19 5.00
N GLN A 97 32.06 17.99 3.69
CA GLN A 97 31.83 19.07 2.74
C GLN A 97 30.40 19.62 2.87
N GLN A 98 30.24 20.91 2.62
CA GLN A 98 28.95 21.59 2.74
C GLN A 98 27.87 20.93 1.87
N GLU A 99 28.19 20.52 0.65
CA GLU A 99 27.26 19.80 -0.24
C GLU A 99 26.79 18.49 0.37
N THR A 100 27.71 17.69 0.91
CA THR A 100 27.40 16.44 1.63
C THR A 100 26.47 16.70 2.81
N GLN A 101 26.75 17.73 3.61
CA GLN A 101 25.89 18.08 4.74
C GLN A 101 24.50 18.57 4.31
N LEU A 102 24.40 19.29 3.19
CA LEU A 102 23.12 19.69 2.61
C LEU A 102 22.33 18.49 2.10
N CYS A 103 22.98 17.50 1.49
CA CYS A 103 22.35 16.24 1.09
C CYS A 103 21.83 15.44 2.29
N MET A 104 22.61 15.35 3.37
CA MET A 104 22.16 14.71 4.61
C MET A 104 21.02 15.48 5.28
N THR A 105 21.06 16.81 5.25
CA THR A 105 19.96 17.66 5.72
C THR A 105 18.69 17.39 4.92
N ALA A 106 18.81 17.30 3.59
CA ALA A 106 17.69 17.02 2.69
C ALA A 106 17.00 15.69 3.02
N LEU A 107 17.78 14.66 3.35
CA LEU A 107 17.26 13.35 3.75
C LEU A 107 16.62 13.37 5.13
N LYS A 108 17.31 13.96 6.13
CA LYS A 108 16.86 13.96 7.52
C LYS A 108 15.66 14.87 7.78
N GLN A 109 15.60 16.00 7.08
CA GLN A 109 14.70 17.11 7.41
C GLN A 109 13.86 17.57 6.21
N GLY A 110 14.02 16.94 5.05
CA GLY A 110 13.33 17.32 3.82
C GLY A 110 13.98 18.52 3.09
N LEU A 111 13.34 18.91 1.99
CA LEU A 111 13.91 19.88 1.05
C LEU A 111 13.77 21.35 1.47
N ALA A 112 12.85 21.67 2.39
CA ALA A 112 12.59 23.03 2.84
C ALA A 112 13.82 23.73 3.47
N PRO A 113 14.50 23.15 4.48
CA PRO A 113 15.69 23.78 5.08
C PRO A 113 16.85 23.93 4.08
N VAL A 114 16.95 23.03 3.10
CA VAL A 114 17.95 23.13 2.03
C VAL A 114 17.62 24.28 1.08
N ARG A 115 16.36 24.41 0.66
CA ARG A 115 15.90 25.52 -0.20
C ARG A 115 16.12 26.87 0.47
N GLN A 116 15.94 26.99 1.79
CA GLN A 116 16.26 28.22 2.52
C GLN A 116 17.74 28.60 2.44
N LYS A 117 18.65 27.62 2.35
CA LYS A 117 20.10 27.86 2.29
C LYS A 117 20.62 28.17 0.89
N ILE A 118 20.10 27.49 -0.15
CA ILE A 118 20.67 27.57 -1.51
C ILE A 118 19.71 28.15 -2.56
N GLY A 119 18.43 28.34 -2.23
CA GLY A 119 17.38 28.82 -3.12
C GLY A 119 16.99 27.81 -4.21
N ASN A 120 17.88 27.59 -5.18
CA ASN A 120 17.65 26.71 -6.32
C ASN A 120 18.12 25.28 -6.03
N LEU A 121 17.20 24.38 -5.71
CA LEU A 121 17.52 22.97 -5.45
C LEU A 121 18.16 22.24 -6.63
N ASN A 122 18.06 22.74 -7.87
CA ASN A 122 18.70 22.10 -9.02
C ASN A 122 20.23 22.26 -9.03
N SER A 123 20.80 23.16 -8.21
CA SER A 123 22.25 23.32 -8.09
C SER A 123 22.90 22.25 -7.21
N LEU A 124 22.15 21.62 -6.30
CA LEU A 124 22.67 20.60 -5.40
C LEU A 124 22.51 19.20 -5.99
N LYS A 125 23.65 18.50 -6.12
CA LYS A 125 23.69 17.09 -6.50
C LYS A 125 24.14 16.21 -5.34
N CYS A 126 23.38 15.16 -5.08
CA CYS A 126 23.67 14.15 -4.06
C CYS A 126 23.89 12.82 -4.78
N ASN A 127 25.09 12.24 -4.66
CA ASN A 127 25.51 11.05 -5.40
C ASN A 127 25.24 11.16 -6.92
N GLY A 128 25.55 12.32 -7.50
CA GLY A 128 25.39 12.59 -8.93
C GLY A 128 23.95 12.90 -9.38
N GLN A 129 22.96 12.85 -8.48
CA GLN A 129 21.54 13.09 -8.79
C GLN A 129 21.08 14.42 -8.19
N LYS A 130 20.08 15.07 -8.79
CA LYS A 130 19.45 16.25 -8.18
C LYS A 130 18.92 15.90 -6.79
N VAL A 131 19.07 16.82 -5.83
CA VAL A 131 18.63 16.57 -4.43
C VAL A 131 17.16 16.17 -4.32
N THR A 132 16.29 16.66 -5.20
CA THR A 132 14.87 16.28 -5.25
C THR A 132 14.68 14.79 -5.55
N ASP A 133 15.44 14.27 -6.50
CA ASP A 133 15.35 12.87 -6.93
C ASP A 133 16.02 11.94 -5.92
N PHE A 134 17.11 12.43 -5.33
CA PHE A 134 17.83 11.74 -4.25
C PHE A 134 16.93 11.54 -3.02
N VAL A 135 16.26 12.60 -2.54
CA VAL A 135 15.34 12.49 -1.39
C VAL A 135 14.17 11.56 -1.70
N LYS A 136 13.57 11.68 -2.91
CA LYS A 136 12.47 10.81 -3.33
C LYS A 136 12.87 9.33 -3.33
N ARG A 137 14.12 9.03 -3.67
CA ARG A 137 14.65 7.65 -3.68
C ARG A 137 14.84 7.09 -2.26
N TYR A 138 15.22 7.93 -1.30
CA TYR A 138 15.65 7.51 0.04
C TYR A 138 14.75 8.04 1.17
N GLN A 139 13.51 8.40 0.86
CA GLN A 139 12.58 9.03 1.82
C GLN A 139 12.31 8.17 3.06
N ASN A 140 12.57 6.86 3.00
CA ASN A 140 12.42 5.89 4.09
C ASN A 140 13.77 5.25 4.51
N ALA A 141 14.89 5.87 4.16
CA ALA A 141 16.22 5.40 4.55
C ALA A 141 16.47 5.55 6.07
N ALA A 142 17.25 4.63 6.65
CA ALA A 142 17.89 4.87 7.96
C ALA A 142 19.08 5.83 7.76
N ILE A 143 19.39 6.65 8.77
CA ILE A 143 20.42 7.69 8.69
C ILE A 143 21.13 7.83 10.03
#